data_AF-A0AAD6SIH5-F1
#
_entry.id   AF-A0AAD6SIH5-F1
#
_cell.length_a   1.000
_cell.length_b   1.000
_cell.length_c   1.000
_cell.angle_alpha   90.00
_cell.angle_beta   90.00
_cell.angle_gamma   90.00
#
_symmetry.space_group_name_H-M   'P 1'
#
loop_
_entity.id
_entity.type
_entity.pdbx_description
1 polymer ?
#
loop_
_entity_poly.entity_id
_entity_poly.type
_entity_poly.pdbx_seq_one_letter_code
_entity_poly.pdbx_strand_id
1 'polypeptide(L)'
;MDVSSLWNVTPESLVKWAGLGEDDVDRPDSARLFGLKSQLGIMQSRPLSIQMKMYSEVAAKYLPALVDIFRQRPEPISPVGMLINTISASPYFVRFLRSPAAEGIAALQAKRIANSASEITMMSVDDVGEIGQFLATLLLLQGVQDVADEDKAILLQHFPTWERKFSGRLASETAGRCLALLTADPRMRPMMQGVKDILESKLEQCGGPGCVRRVQKDGSELSQCGRCKTAVYCGVEHQKAAWATHKPTCFAPTF
;
A
#
# COMPACT_ATOMS: atom_id res chain seq x y z
N MET A 1 8.45 -21.40 19.22
CA MET A 1 8.30 -20.91 17.83
C MET A 1 9.35 -21.61 17.00
N ASP A 2 8.94 -22.36 15.96
CA ASP A 2 9.90 -23.03 15.07
C ASP A 2 10.60 -21.97 14.20
N VAL A 3 11.87 -21.72 14.49
CA VAL A 3 12.69 -20.72 13.80
C VAL A 3 12.83 -21.05 12.31
N SER A 4 12.73 -22.32 11.91
CA SER A 4 12.85 -22.73 10.51
C SER A 4 11.74 -22.13 9.63
N SER A 5 10.55 -21.93 10.20
CA SER A 5 9.39 -21.33 9.51
C SER A 5 9.57 -19.84 9.17
N LEU A 6 10.49 -19.13 9.84
CA LEU A 6 10.79 -17.73 9.56
C LEU A 6 11.64 -17.57 8.28
N TRP A 7 12.44 -18.57 7.92
CA TRP A 7 13.38 -18.48 6.80
C TRP A 7 12.76 -18.81 5.44
N ASN A 8 11.66 -19.58 5.43
CA ASN A 8 10.94 -19.92 4.20
C ASN A 8 9.86 -18.88 3.89
N VAL A 9 10.24 -17.77 3.26
CA VAL A 9 9.31 -16.70 2.92
C VAL A 9 8.56 -17.02 1.63
N THR A 10 7.23 -17.19 1.74
CA THR A 10 6.29 -17.41 0.63
C THR A 10 5.12 -16.42 0.73
N PRO A 11 4.27 -16.29 -0.30
CA PRO A 11 3.05 -15.49 -0.19
C PRO A 11 2.16 -15.94 0.97
N GLU A 12 2.00 -17.26 1.13
CA GLU A 12 1.20 -17.89 2.18
C GLU A 12 1.78 -17.62 3.57
N SER A 13 3.11 -17.67 3.73
CA SER A 13 3.73 -17.38 5.02
C SER A 13 3.55 -15.91 5.42
N LEU A 14 3.68 -14.98 4.46
CA LEU A 14 3.47 -13.54 4.71
C LEU A 14 2.04 -13.26 5.17
N VAL A 15 1.03 -13.80 4.46
CA VAL A 15 -0.37 -13.57 4.85
C VAL A 15 -0.74 -14.28 6.14
N LYS A 16 -0.16 -15.46 6.44
CA LYS A 16 -0.31 -16.11 7.74
C LYS A 16 0.19 -15.23 8.88
N TRP A 17 1.36 -14.62 8.73
CA TRP A 17 1.89 -13.68 9.71
C TRP A 17 1.10 -12.37 9.79
N ALA A 18 0.41 -11.97 8.71
CA ALA A 18 -0.55 -10.87 8.73
C ALA A 18 -1.88 -11.23 9.41
N GLY A 19 -2.12 -12.50 9.76
CA GLY A 19 -3.32 -12.97 10.45
C GLY A 19 -4.36 -13.65 9.55
N LEU A 20 -4.01 -13.99 8.30
CA LEU A 20 -4.88 -14.74 7.39
C LEU A 20 -4.62 -16.26 7.53
N GLY A 21 -5.58 -17.00 8.09
CA GLY A 21 -5.53 -18.47 8.25
C GLY A 21 -6.13 -18.95 9.58
N GLU A 22 -6.60 -20.21 9.62
CA GLU A 22 -7.35 -20.77 10.75
C GLU A 22 -6.46 -21.28 11.90
N ASP A 23 -5.22 -21.68 11.61
CA ASP A 23 -4.37 -22.45 12.55
C ASP A 23 -3.78 -21.63 13.72
N ASP A 24 -4.16 -20.37 13.90
CA ASP A 24 -3.42 -19.44 14.78
C ASP A 24 -4.28 -18.29 15.32
N VAL A 25 -5.57 -18.52 15.53
CA VAL A 25 -6.51 -17.49 16.02
C VAL A 25 -5.99 -16.85 17.31
N ASP A 26 -5.40 -17.65 18.21
CA ASP A 26 -4.91 -17.23 19.53
C ASP A 26 -3.51 -16.56 19.51
N ARG A 27 -2.85 -16.45 18.35
CA ARG A 27 -1.53 -15.81 18.29
C ARG A 27 -1.63 -14.32 18.63
N PRO A 28 -0.87 -13.82 19.62
CA PRO A 28 -0.84 -12.40 19.92
C PRO A 28 -0.33 -11.60 18.72
N ASP A 29 -0.89 -10.41 18.50
CA ASP A 29 -0.49 -9.53 17.40
C ASP A 29 0.99 -9.12 17.49
N SER A 30 1.56 -9.03 18.70
CA SER A 30 2.99 -8.78 18.89
C SER A 30 3.87 -9.90 18.31
N ALA A 31 3.47 -11.16 18.50
CA ALA A 31 4.15 -12.31 17.91
C ALA A 31 3.96 -12.34 16.39
N ARG A 32 2.75 -12.01 15.90
CA ARG A 32 2.46 -11.87 14.48
C ARG A 32 3.35 -10.82 13.82
N LEU A 33 3.42 -9.65 14.43
CA LEU A 33 4.21 -8.51 13.97
C LEU A 33 5.70 -8.85 13.91
N PHE A 34 6.23 -9.51 14.95
CA PHE A 34 7.63 -9.95 14.96
C PHE A 34 7.95 -10.90 13.80
N GLY A 35 7.10 -11.93 13.59
CA GLY A 35 7.30 -12.87 12.50
C GLY A 35 7.19 -12.21 11.12
N LEU A 36 6.21 -11.31 10.95
CA LEU A 36 6.06 -10.56 9.71
C LEU A 36 7.25 -9.64 9.44
N LYS A 37 7.68 -8.82 10.42
CA LYS A 37 8.86 -7.94 10.30
C LYS A 37 10.11 -8.75 9.95
N SER A 38 10.28 -9.93 10.54
CA SER A 38 11.39 -10.84 10.22
C SER A 38 11.36 -11.31 8.77
N GLN A 39 10.21 -11.76 8.26
CA GLN A 39 10.07 -12.20 6.87
C GLN A 39 10.22 -11.04 5.87
N LEU A 40 9.68 -9.86 6.20
CA LEU A 40 9.83 -8.66 5.38
C LEU A 40 11.30 -8.20 5.34
N GLY A 41 12.03 -8.26 6.46
CA GLY A 41 13.46 -8.00 6.48
C GLY A 41 14.25 -8.96 5.60
N ILE A 42 13.92 -10.26 5.62
CA ILE A 42 14.50 -11.24 4.68
C ILE A 42 14.17 -10.86 3.24
N MET A 43 12.92 -10.49 2.93
CA MET A 43 12.51 -10.09 1.59
C MET A 43 13.24 -8.85 1.07
N GLN A 44 13.44 -7.84 1.92
CA GLN A 44 14.17 -6.63 1.58
C GLN A 44 15.62 -6.90 1.17
N SER A 45 16.23 -7.99 1.67
CA SER A 45 17.57 -8.41 1.27
C SER A 45 17.63 -9.13 -0.10
N ARG A 46 16.50 -9.49 -0.70
CA ARG A 46 16.43 -10.20 -1.97
C ARG A 46 16.50 -9.23 -3.16
N PRO A 47 16.91 -9.68 -4.36
CA PRO A 47 16.80 -8.88 -5.58
C PRO A 47 15.38 -8.34 -5.80
N LEU A 48 15.27 -7.11 -6.31
CA LEU A 48 13.98 -6.42 -6.53
C LEU A 48 13.01 -7.23 -7.40
N SER A 49 13.50 -7.98 -8.38
CA SER A 49 12.67 -8.85 -9.22
C SER A 49 11.96 -9.96 -8.42
N ILE A 50 12.62 -10.49 -7.39
CA ILE A 50 12.05 -11.50 -6.48
C ILE A 50 11.02 -10.84 -5.56
N GLN A 51 11.35 -9.67 -5.00
CA GLN A 51 10.43 -8.89 -4.16
C GLN A 51 9.14 -8.55 -4.92
N MET A 52 9.27 -7.99 -6.13
CA MET A 52 8.13 -7.60 -6.97
C MET A 52 7.24 -8.78 -7.34
N LYS A 53 7.83 -9.95 -7.64
CA LYS A 53 7.07 -11.18 -7.87
C LYS A 53 6.27 -11.56 -6.63
N MET A 54 6.93 -11.62 -5.47
CA MET A 54 6.30 -11.98 -4.19
C MET A 54 5.14 -11.05 -3.84
N TYR A 55 5.38 -9.74 -3.85
CA TYR A 55 4.37 -8.74 -3.48
C TYR A 55 3.22 -8.66 -4.49
N SER A 56 3.50 -8.85 -5.78
CA SER A 56 2.45 -8.96 -6.81
C SER A 56 1.57 -10.19 -6.59
N GLU A 57 2.15 -11.32 -6.22
CA GLU A 57 1.40 -12.54 -5.94
C GLU A 57 0.51 -12.38 -4.69
N VAL A 58 1.07 -11.81 -3.62
CA VAL A 58 0.31 -11.51 -2.39
C VAL A 58 -0.86 -10.59 -2.70
N ALA A 59 -0.61 -9.47 -3.39
CA ALA A 59 -1.63 -8.49 -3.73
C ALA A 59 -2.69 -9.02 -4.70
N ALA A 60 -2.32 -9.87 -5.66
CA ALA A 60 -3.30 -10.45 -6.58
C ALA A 60 -4.25 -11.42 -5.86
N LYS A 61 -3.71 -12.29 -5.00
CA LYS A 61 -4.47 -13.39 -4.40
C LYS A 61 -5.25 -13.00 -3.14
N TYR A 62 -4.67 -12.17 -2.27
CA TYR A 62 -5.13 -12.05 -0.89
C TYR A 62 -5.64 -10.67 -0.49
N LEU A 63 -5.50 -9.66 -1.35
CA LEU A 63 -5.80 -8.28 -0.97
C LEU A 63 -7.24 -8.06 -0.45
N PRO A 64 -8.30 -8.65 -1.04
CA PRO A 64 -9.65 -8.53 -0.47
C PRO A 64 -9.72 -9.06 0.97
N ALA A 65 -9.22 -10.28 1.20
CA ALA A 65 -9.25 -10.90 2.51
C ALA A 65 -8.38 -10.16 3.55
N LEU A 66 -7.21 -9.63 3.13
CA LEU A 66 -6.38 -8.79 3.99
C LEU A 66 -7.11 -7.50 4.38
N VAL A 67 -7.85 -6.90 3.46
CA VAL A 67 -8.63 -5.68 3.72
C VAL A 67 -9.80 -5.99 4.66
N ASP A 68 -10.45 -7.14 4.54
CA ASP A 68 -11.50 -7.57 5.47
C ASP A 68 -10.96 -7.69 6.90
N ILE A 69 -9.79 -8.33 7.08
CA ILE A 69 -9.11 -8.38 8.38
C ILE A 69 -8.72 -6.97 8.84
N PHE A 70 -8.14 -6.17 7.95
CA PHE A 70 -7.75 -4.80 8.26
C PHE A 70 -8.93 -3.97 8.76
N ARG A 71 -10.13 -4.12 8.20
CA ARG A 71 -11.35 -3.42 8.64
C ARG A 71 -11.76 -3.77 10.06
N GLN A 72 -11.49 -5.00 10.51
CA GLN A 72 -11.89 -5.50 11.82
C GLN A 72 -10.92 -5.07 12.96
N ARG A 73 -9.73 -4.58 12.63
CA ARG A 73 -8.69 -4.20 13.62
C ARG A 73 -8.79 -2.73 14.01
N PRO A 74 -8.88 -2.35 15.30
CA PRO A 74 -8.98 -0.94 15.68
C PRO A 74 -7.64 -0.18 15.63
N GLU A 75 -6.51 -0.88 15.62
CA GLU A 75 -5.20 -0.28 15.80
C GLU A 75 -4.71 0.47 14.55
N PRO A 76 -4.00 1.61 14.71
CA PRO A 76 -3.42 2.36 13.58
C PRO A 76 -2.28 1.59 12.90
N ILE A 77 -1.65 0.66 13.61
CA ILE A 77 -0.66 -0.28 13.08
C ILE A 77 -1.06 -1.70 13.49
N SER A 78 -1.05 -2.61 12.53
CA SER A 78 -1.32 -4.03 12.74
C SER A 78 -0.46 -4.83 11.76
N PRO A 79 -0.23 -6.14 12.01
CA PRO A 79 0.47 -6.99 11.05
C PRO A 79 -0.16 -6.94 9.65
N VAL A 80 -1.50 -6.93 9.56
CA VAL A 80 -2.20 -6.81 8.28
C VAL A 80 -2.01 -5.43 7.62
N GLY A 81 -2.08 -4.35 8.39
CA GLY A 81 -1.84 -2.99 7.87
C GLY A 81 -0.41 -2.85 7.33
N MET A 82 0.58 -3.42 8.01
CA MET A 82 1.97 -3.46 7.57
C MET A 82 2.15 -4.21 6.25
N LEU A 83 1.54 -5.39 6.10
CA LEU A 83 1.63 -6.14 4.85
C LEU A 83 0.96 -5.39 3.70
N ILE A 84 -0.23 -4.82 3.93
CA ILE A 84 -0.94 -4.01 2.91
C ILE A 84 -0.09 -2.80 2.50
N ASN A 85 0.50 -2.09 3.47
CA ASN A 85 1.39 -0.97 3.19
C ASN A 85 2.61 -1.41 2.35
N THR A 86 3.20 -2.56 2.67
CA THR A 86 4.35 -3.12 1.93
C THR A 86 4.02 -3.39 0.47
N ILE A 87 2.83 -3.88 0.17
CA ILE A 87 2.38 -4.18 -1.20
C ILE A 87 1.67 -3.01 -1.89
N SER A 88 1.62 -1.83 -1.25
CA SER A 88 0.87 -0.66 -1.73
C SER A 88 1.44 -0.04 -3.02
N ALA A 89 2.73 -0.26 -3.30
CA ALA A 89 3.36 0.15 -4.55
C ALA A 89 3.03 -0.79 -5.74
N SER A 90 2.33 -1.91 -5.50
CA SER A 90 1.96 -2.83 -6.57
C SER A 90 0.78 -2.28 -7.39
N PRO A 91 0.73 -2.56 -8.71
CA PRO A 91 -0.39 -2.12 -9.53
C PRO A 91 -1.70 -2.86 -9.19
N TYR A 92 -1.62 -4.00 -8.51
CA TYR A 92 -2.79 -4.70 -7.95
C TYR A 92 -3.43 -3.88 -6.83
N PHE A 93 -2.64 -3.31 -5.92
CA PHE A 93 -3.16 -2.46 -4.86
C PHE A 93 -3.84 -1.20 -5.41
N VAL A 94 -3.19 -0.52 -6.37
CA VAL A 94 -3.78 0.66 -7.02
C VAL A 94 -5.09 0.31 -7.73
N ARG A 95 -5.14 -0.82 -8.46
CA ARG A 95 -6.37 -1.29 -9.11
C ARG A 95 -7.45 -1.62 -8.08
N PHE A 96 -7.10 -2.29 -6.98
CA PHE A 96 -8.03 -2.65 -5.92
C PHE A 96 -8.62 -1.42 -5.23
N LEU A 97 -7.81 -0.40 -4.95
CA LEU A 97 -8.28 0.85 -4.34
C LEU A 97 -9.32 1.60 -5.19
N ARG A 98 -9.39 1.34 -6.50
CA ARG A 98 -10.42 1.86 -7.41
C ARG A 98 -11.71 1.02 -7.42
N SER A 99 -11.75 -0.11 -6.70
CA SER A 99 -12.92 -0.98 -6.61
C SER A 99 -13.79 -0.64 -5.39
N PRO A 100 -15.10 -0.95 -5.43
CA PRO A 100 -15.99 -0.74 -4.28
C PRO A 100 -15.54 -1.46 -2.99
N ALA A 101 -14.89 -2.62 -3.11
CA ALA A 101 -14.40 -3.39 -1.95
C ALA A 101 -13.38 -2.60 -1.10
N ALA A 102 -12.69 -1.64 -1.72
CA ALA A 102 -11.68 -0.81 -1.07
C ALA A 102 -12.20 0.52 -0.53
N GLU A 103 -13.49 0.82 -0.68
CA GLU A 103 -14.06 2.11 -0.33
C GLU A 103 -13.87 2.44 1.16
N GLY A 104 -13.48 3.69 1.45
CA GLY A 104 -13.33 4.19 2.81
C GLY A 104 -12.11 3.69 3.60
N ILE A 105 -11.15 2.98 2.99
CA ILE A 105 -9.91 2.55 3.68
C ILE A 105 -9.11 3.76 4.18
N ALA A 106 -8.97 4.82 3.37
CA ALA A 106 -8.28 6.04 3.77
C ALA A 106 -8.94 6.73 4.99
N ALA A 107 -10.27 6.89 4.96
CA ALA A 107 -11.03 7.44 6.07
C ALA A 107 -10.91 6.59 7.35
N LEU A 108 -11.00 5.28 7.20
CA LEU A 108 -10.85 4.34 8.31
C LEU A 108 -9.47 4.45 8.95
N GLN A 109 -8.41 4.49 8.16
CA GLN A 109 -7.04 4.64 8.68
C GLN A 109 -6.83 6.01 9.33
N ALA A 110 -7.38 7.09 8.75
CA ALA A 110 -7.34 8.42 9.34
C ALA A 110 -8.00 8.45 10.73
N LYS A 111 -9.19 7.85 10.86
CA LYS A 111 -9.91 7.72 12.14
C LYS A 111 -9.09 6.98 13.21
N ARG A 112 -8.44 5.87 12.86
CA ARG A 112 -7.61 5.10 13.80
C ARG A 112 -6.41 5.91 14.31
N ILE A 113 -5.79 6.65 13.41
CA ILE A 113 -4.67 7.54 13.74
C ILE A 113 -5.14 8.69 14.63
N ALA A 114 -6.29 9.30 14.34
CA ALA A 114 -6.90 10.34 15.17
C ALA A 114 -7.20 9.82 16.58
N ASN A 115 -7.85 8.67 16.70
CA ASN A 115 -8.17 8.04 17.98
C ASN A 115 -6.92 7.68 18.81
N SER A 116 -5.80 7.42 18.15
CA SER A 116 -4.55 6.99 18.81
C SER A 116 -3.49 8.09 18.82
N ALA A 117 -3.84 9.35 18.53
CA ALA A 117 -2.85 10.40 18.26
C ALA A 117 -1.90 10.67 19.46
N SER A 118 -2.43 10.62 20.68
CA SER A 118 -1.62 10.73 21.90
C SER A 118 -0.65 9.56 22.05
N GLU A 119 -1.09 8.34 21.78
CA GLU A 119 -0.27 7.13 21.88
C GLU A 119 0.82 7.09 20.80
N ILE A 120 0.49 7.47 19.56
CA ILE A 120 1.42 7.56 18.42
C ILE A 120 2.60 8.47 18.75
N THR A 121 2.36 9.53 19.53
CA THR A 121 3.43 10.44 19.96
C THR A 121 4.50 9.71 20.78
N MET A 122 4.15 8.62 21.48
CA MET A 122 5.04 7.83 22.32
C MET A 122 5.60 6.58 21.63
N MET A 123 5.17 6.29 20.39
CA MET A 123 5.64 5.14 19.62
C MET A 123 7.07 5.31 19.11
N SER A 124 7.65 4.20 18.61
CA SER A 124 8.94 4.24 17.93
C SER A 124 8.86 5.08 16.65
N VAL A 125 9.96 5.76 16.30
CA VAL A 125 10.02 6.59 15.09
C VAL A 125 9.76 5.78 13.81
N ASP A 126 10.12 4.50 13.81
CA ASP A 126 9.91 3.62 12.66
C ASP A 126 8.43 3.28 12.50
N ASP A 127 7.71 2.95 13.58
CA ASP A 127 6.28 2.66 13.53
C ASP A 127 5.47 3.93 13.14
N VAL A 128 5.85 5.11 13.63
CA VAL A 128 5.21 6.38 13.21
C VAL A 128 5.42 6.65 11.71
N GLY A 129 6.63 6.37 11.21
CA GLY A 129 6.95 6.47 9.78
C GLY A 129 6.11 5.51 8.93
N GLU A 130 5.93 4.27 9.37
CA GLU A 130 5.10 3.29 8.68
C GLU A 130 3.62 3.70 8.66
N ILE A 131 3.07 4.13 9.80
CA ILE A 131 1.69 4.62 9.92
C ILE A 131 1.46 5.81 8.97
N GLY A 132 2.36 6.79 9.02
CA GLY A 132 2.27 8.00 8.19
C GLY A 132 2.41 7.69 6.71
N GLN A 133 3.36 6.82 6.33
CA GLN A 133 3.55 6.42 4.93
C GLN A 133 2.30 5.74 4.39
N PHE A 134 1.69 4.83 5.17
CA PHE A 134 0.50 4.13 4.73
C PHE A 134 -0.68 5.09 4.54
N LEU A 135 -0.94 5.97 5.52
CA LEU A 135 -1.99 6.97 5.40
C LEU A 135 -1.74 7.90 4.21
N ALA A 136 -0.51 8.39 4.01
CA ALA A 136 -0.19 9.26 2.88
C ALA A 136 -0.49 8.58 1.53
N THR A 137 -0.13 7.30 1.38
CA THR A 137 -0.45 6.54 0.16
C THR A 137 -1.96 6.37 -0.04
N LEU A 138 -2.72 6.09 1.03
CA LEU A 138 -4.18 5.95 0.95
C LEU A 138 -4.86 7.27 0.58
N LEU A 139 -4.52 8.37 1.25
CA LEU A 139 -5.06 9.71 0.96
C LEU A 139 -4.72 10.17 -0.45
N LEU A 140 -3.53 9.82 -0.96
CA LEU A 140 -3.12 10.17 -2.32
C LEU A 140 -3.97 9.45 -3.38
N LEU A 141 -4.29 8.18 -3.16
CA LEU A 141 -4.99 7.33 -4.11
C LEU A 141 -6.52 7.47 -4.01
N GLN A 142 -7.10 7.54 -2.80
CA GLN A 142 -8.55 7.64 -2.59
C GLN A 142 -9.04 9.08 -2.38
N GLY A 143 -8.14 10.01 -2.05
CA GLY A 143 -8.50 11.37 -1.69
C GLY A 143 -8.82 11.52 -0.20
N VAL A 144 -9.30 12.71 0.16
CA VAL A 144 -9.56 13.12 1.55
C VAL A 144 -11.05 13.35 1.85
N GLN A 145 -11.93 13.17 0.85
CA GLN A 145 -13.32 13.63 0.90
C GLN A 145 -14.15 12.88 1.94
N ASP A 146 -13.82 11.61 2.19
CA ASP A 146 -14.54 10.75 3.13
C ASP A 146 -13.93 10.78 4.54
N VAL A 147 -12.86 11.55 4.77
CA VAL A 147 -12.27 11.72 6.10
C VAL A 147 -13.16 12.66 6.90
N ALA A 148 -13.67 12.19 8.05
CA ALA A 148 -14.53 12.99 8.92
C ALA A 148 -13.82 14.26 9.41
N ASP A 149 -14.56 15.35 9.53
CA ASP A 149 -14.01 16.65 9.91
C ASP A 149 -13.40 16.63 11.33
N GLU A 150 -13.98 15.86 12.25
CA GLU A 150 -13.47 15.70 13.60
C GLU A 150 -12.10 14.99 13.61
N ASP A 151 -11.99 13.89 12.86
CA ASP A 151 -10.74 13.14 12.71
C ASP A 151 -9.67 14.04 12.05
N LYS A 152 -10.06 14.78 11.01
CA LYS A 152 -9.20 15.74 10.32
C LYS A 152 -8.69 16.82 11.26
N ALA A 153 -9.56 17.39 12.11
CA ALA A 153 -9.17 18.42 13.08
C ALA A 153 -8.09 17.92 14.06
N ILE A 154 -8.27 16.70 14.60
CA ILE A 154 -7.28 16.05 15.47
C ILE A 154 -5.95 15.86 14.73
N LEU A 155 -6.00 15.30 13.52
CA LEU A 155 -4.80 15.05 12.72
C LEU A 155 -4.04 16.34 12.38
N LEU A 156 -4.74 17.42 12.04
CA LEU A 156 -4.15 18.73 11.76
C LEU A 156 -3.43 19.35 12.97
N GLN A 157 -3.87 19.04 14.20
CA GLN A 157 -3.18 19.45 15.41
C GLN A 157 -1.90 18.63 15.67
N HIS A 158 -1.94 17.33 15.36
CA HIS A 158 -0.86 16.40 15.71
C HIS A 158 0.26 16.32 14.66
N PHE A 159 -0.05 16.39 13.36
CA PHE A 159 0.98 16.28 12.32
C PHE A 159 2.12 17.32 12.43
N PRO A 160 1.86 18.61 12.69
CA PRO A 160 2.94 19.59 12.90
C PRO A 160 3.81 19.29 14.14
N THR A 161 3.24 18.60 15.13
CA THR A 161 3.97 18.17 16.33
C THR A 161 4.86 16.96 16.01
N TRP A 162 4.35 15.97 15.28
CA TRP A 162 5.13 14.82 14.84
C TRP A 162 6.23 15.20 13.84
N GLU A 163 5.94 16.10 12.91
CA GLU A 163 6.92 16.62 11.95
C GLU A 163 8.14 17.24 12.66
N ARG A 164 7.91 18.04 13.71
CA ARG A 164 8.98 18.61 14.54
C ARG A 164 9.67 17.56 15.41
N LYS A 165 8.90 16.72 16.11
CA LYS A 165 9.42 15.73 17.05
C LYS A 165 10.33 14.71 16.38
N PHE A 166 9.97 14.26 15.18
CA PHE A 166 10.68 13.22 14.45
C PHE A 166 11.55 13.79 13.31
N SER A 167 12.00 15.04 13.43
CA SER A 167 12.75 15.75 12.39
C SER A 167 13.94 14.94 11.86
N GLY A 168 14.14 14.97 10.54
CA GLY A 168 15.21 14.24 9.85
C GLY A 168 14.97 12.74 9.70
N ARG A 169 13.74 12.26 9.95
CA ARG A 169 13.36 10.84 9.84
C ARG A 169 12.10 10.68 8.99
N LEU A 170 11.85 9.45 8.53
CA LEU A 170 10.68 9.10 7.71
C LEU A 170 9.37 9.58 8.35
N ALA A 171 9.21 9.40 9.66
CA ALA A 171 8.04 9.87 10.41
C ALA A 171 7.73 11.36 10.21
N SER A 172 8.76 12.21 10.15
CA SER A 172 8.57 13.64 9.89
C SER A 172 8.14 13.89 8.44
N GLU A 173 8.79 13.26 7.46
CA GLU A 173 8.42 13.38 6.05
C GLU A 173 6.98 12.93 5.78
N THR A 174 6.59 11.80 6.37
CA THR A 174 5.25 11.23 6.17
C THR A 174 4.17 12.04 6.88
N ALA A 175 4.48 12.61 8.06
CA ALA A 175 3.59 13.56 8.73
C ALA A 175 3.37 14.81 7.87
N GLY A 176 4.45 15.38 7.31
CA GLY A 176 4.36 16.51 6.38
C GLY A 176 3.55 16.21 5.12
N ARG A 177 3.71 15.02 4.52
CA ARG A 177 2.89 14.58 3.37
C ARG A 177 1.41 14.44 3.73
N CYS A 178 1.08 13.82 4.86
CA CYS A 178 -0.30 13.71 5.32
C CYS A 178 -0.93 15.09 5.55
N LEU A 179 -0.21 15.98 6.22
CA LEU A 179 -0.64 17.36 6.45
C LEU A 179 -0.90 18.09 5.13
N ALA A 180 0.04 18.00 4.18
CA ALA A 180 -0.09 18.62 2.86
C ALA A 180 -1.30 18.11 2.07
N LEU A 181 -1.58 16.81 2.14
CA LEU A 181 -2.76 16.21 1.49
C LEU A 181 -4.06 16.69 2.14
N LEU A 182 -4.16 16.69 3.46
CA LEU A 182 -5.36 17.12 4.19
C LEU A 182 -5.66 18.61 4.02
N THR A 183 -4.64 19.44 3.84
CA THR A 183 -4.75 20.89 3.65
C THR A 183 -4.72 21.33 2.19
N ALA A 184 -4.57 20.38 1.25
CA ALA A 184 -4.40 20.64 -0.17
C ALA A 184 -3.27 21.64 -0.50
N ASP A 185 -2.14 21.58 0.24
CA ASP A 185 -1.01 22.51 0.13
C ASP A 185 -0.55 22.67 -1.34
N PRO A 186 -0.70 23.87 -1.94
CA PRO A 186 -0.31 24.11 -3.33
C PRO A 186 1.16 23.83 -3.63
N ARG A 187 2.06 23.98 -2.65
CA ARG A 187 3.51 23.81 -2.84
C ARG A 187 3.89 22.34 -2.99
N MET A 188 3.19 21.46 -2.30
CA MET A 188 3.42 20.02 -2.33
C MET A 188 2.64 19.33 -3.45
N ARG A 189 1.64 19.98 -4.03
CA ARG A 189 0.75 19.43 -5.06
C ARG A 189 1.50 18.85 -6.27
N PRO A 190 2.51 19.51 -6.89
CA PRO A 190 3.23 18.93 -8.02
C PRO A 190 3.98 17.65 -7.66
N MET A 191 4.62 17.64 -6.48
CA MET A 191 5.34 16.46 -5.97
C MET A 191 4.38 15.30 -5.73
N MET A 192 3.25 15.54 -5.04
CA MET A 192 2.24 14.52 -4.76
C MET A 192 1.61 13.99 -6.06
N GLN A 193 1.34 14.86 -7.03
CA GLN A 193 0.86 14.44 -8.35
C GLN A 193 1.88 13.55 -9.05
N GLY A 194 3.18 13.88 -9.01
CA GLY A 194 4.23 13.03 -9.57
C GLY A 194 4.30 11.66 -8.92
N VAL A 195 4.17 11.58 -7.59
CA VAL A 195 4.11 10.29 -6.87
C VAL A 195 2.87 9.50 -7.29
N LYS A 196 1.71 10.15 -7.41
CA LYS A 196 0.47 9.53 -7.87
C LYS A 196 0.63 8.99 -9.29
N ASP A 197 1.18 9.78 -10.21
CA ASP A 197 1.43 9.39 -11.59
C ASP A 197 2.36 8.18 -11.68
N ILE A 198 3.36 8.07 -10.80
CA ILE A 198 4.25 6.89 -10.72
C ILE A 198 3.46 5.65 -10.32
N LEU A 199 2.65 5.73 -9.25
CA LEU A 199 1.84 4.62 -8.75
C LEU A 199 0.81 4.16 -9.80
N GLU A 200 0.14 5.10 -10.47
CA GLU A 200 -0.92 4.83 -11.43
C GLU A 200 -0.39 4.48 -12.83
N SER A 201 0.87 4.80 -13.15
CA SER A 201 1.47 4.63 -14.48
C SER A 201 1.28 3.23 -15.07
N LYS A 202 1.32 2.17 -14.26
CA LYS A 202 1.17 0.79 -14.75
C LYS A 202 -0.24 0.48 -15.26
N LEU A 203 -1.24 1.20 -14.78
CA LEU A 203 -2.64 1.07 -15.19
C LEU A 203 -2.99 2.01 -16.34
N GLU A 204 -2.21 3.07 -16.54
CA GLU A 204 -2.57 4.18 -17.42
C GLU A 204 -1.61 4.39 -18.58
N GLN A 205 -0.40 3.85 -18.52
CA GLN A 205 0.60 3.96 -19.57
C GLN A 205 0.88 2.60 -20.20
N CYS A 206 1.03 2.58 -21.51
CA CYS A 206 1.37 1.38 -22.25
C CYS A 206 2.66 0.74 -21.69
N GLY A 207 2.59 -0.54 -21.33
CA GLY A 207 3.74 -1.32 -20.85
C GLY A 207 4.71 -1.79 -21.96
N GLY A 208 4.46 -1.41 -23.22
CA GLY A 208 5.34 -1.73 -24.34
C GLY A 208 6.70 -1.02 -24.23
N PRO A 209 7.82 -1.65 -24.60
CA PRO A 209 9.15 -1.05 -24.52
C PRO A 209 9.20 0.31 -25.25
N GLY A 210 9.63 1.36 -24.53
CA GLY A 210 9.76 2.72 -25.08
C GLY A 210 8.44 3.45 -25.36
N CYS A 211 7.29 2.87 -25.05
CA CYS A 211 6.00 3.51 -25.32
C CYS A 211 5.61 4.49 -24.20
N VAL A 212 5.30 5.74 -24.59
CA VAL A 212 4.84 6.80 -23.67
C VAL A 212 3.34 7.06 -23.76
N ARG A 213 2.61 6.31 -24.59
CA ARG A 213 1.17 6.50 -24.76
C ARG A 213 0.45 6.19 -23.45
N ARG A 214 -0.39 7.13 -23.02
CA ARG A 214 -1.28 6.99 -21.87
C ARG A 214 -2.74 6.87 -22.31
N VAL A 215 -3.58 6.31 -21.44
CA VAL A 215 -5.04 6.35 -21.57
C VAL A 215 -5.46 7.80 -21.74
N GLN A 216 -6.18 8.09 -22.82
CA GLN A 216 -6.68 9.43 -23.10
C GLN A 216 -8.09 9.58 -22.53
N LYS A 217 -8.46 10.82 -22.16
CA LYS A 217 -9.82 11.14 -21.69
C LYS A 217 -10.88 11.02 -22.80
N ASP A 218 -10.46 10.90 -24.05
CA ASP A 218 -11.30 10.87 -25.25
C ASP A 218 -11.85 9.47 -25.60
N GLY A 219 -11.55 8.45 -24.80
CA GLY A 219 -12.04 7.09 -24.99
C GLY A 219 -11.18 6.20 -25.88
N SER A 220 -10.01 6.66 -26.35
CA SER A 220 -9.03 5.78 -27.00
C SER A 220 -8.30 4.89 -25.96
N GLU A 221 -8.98 3.83 -25.53
CA GLU A 221 -8.51 2.97 -24.45
C GLU A 221 -7.32 2.08 -24.85
N LEU A 222 -6.36 1.96 -23.94
CA LEU A 222 -5.32 0.93 -24.02
C LEU A 222 -5.93 -0.43 -23.66
N SER A 223 -5.56 -1.48 -24.39
CA SER A 223 -6.00 -2.85 -24.09
C SER A 223 -5.37 -3.37 -22.81
N GLN A 224 -6.18 -3.84 -21.86
CA GLN A 224 -5.72 -4.45 -20.62
C GLN A 224 -5.19 -5.87 -20.84
N CYS A 225 -4.20 -6.29 -20.05
CA CYS A 225 -3.82 -7.70 -19.96
C CYS A 225 -5.02 -8.54 -19.50
N GLY A 226 -5.46 -9.50 -20.31
CA GLY A 226 -6.63 -10.34 -20.00
C GLY A 226 -6.51 -11.19 -18.74
N ARG A 227 -5.30 -11.45 -18.24
CA ARG A 227 -5.08 -12.23 -17.01
C ARG A 227 -5.10 -11.37 -15.76
N CYS A 228 -4.20 -10.39 -15.67
CA CYS A 228 -4.00 -9.62 -14.43
C CYS A 228 -4.81 -8.32 -14.38
N LYS A 229 -5.15 -7.74 -15.54
CA LYS A 229 -5.77 -6.41 -15.69
C LYS A 229 -5.01 -5.26 -15.01
N THR A 230 -3.74 -5.46 -14.64
CA THR A 230 -2.86 -4.46 -14.00
C THR A 230 -1.77 -3.92 -14.92
N ALA A 231 -1.83 -4.26 -16.21
CA ALA A 231 -0.96 -3.74 -17.25
C ALA A 231 -1.81 -3.44 -18.49
N VAL A 232 -1.48 -2.35 -19.18
CA VAL A 232 -2.20 -1.88 -20.37
C VAL A 232 -1.27 -1.73 -21.56
N TYR A 233 -1.79 -1.88 -22.77
CA TYR A 233 -1.00 -1.88 -24.00
C TYR A 233 -1.73 -1.17 -25.13
N CYS A 234 -0.99 -0.56 -26.06
CA CYS A 234 -1.59 -0.02 -27.30
C CYS A 234 -2.26 -1.11 -28.15
N GLY A 235 -1.83 -2.36 -27.98
CA GLY A 235 -2.34 -3.52 -28.69
C GLY A 235 -1.51 -4.76 -28.39
N VAL A 236 -1.86 -5.86 -29.06
CA VAL A 236 -1.26 -7.18 -28.85
C VAL A 236 0.26 -7.19 -29.08
N GLU A 237 0.76 -6.40 -30.02
CA GLU A 237 2.20 -6.35 -30.33
C GLU A 237 3.03 -5.80 -29.17
N HIS A 238 2.57 -4.71 -28.52
CA HIS A 238 3.23 -4.18 -27.32
C HIS A 238 3.12 -5.15 -26.14
N GLN A 239 2.01 -5.88 -26.03
CA GLN A 239 1.86 -6.91 -25.00
C GLN A 239 2.84 -8.08 -25.20
N LYS A 240 2.99 -8.57 -26.43
CA LYS A 240 3.96 -9.63 -26.78
C LYS A 240 5.39 -9.17 -26.47
N ALA A 241 5.75 -7.96 -26.88
CA ALA A 241 7.09 -7.39 -26.64
C ALA A 241 7.41 -7.24 -25.14
N ALA A 242 6.41 -6.87 -24.32
CA ALA A 242 6.56 -6.74 -22.87
C ALA A 242 6.42 -8.07 -22.11
N TRP A 243 6.06 -9.17 -22.76
CA TRP A 243 5.66 -10.40 -22.06
C TRP A 243 6.77 -10.98 -21.18
N ALA A 244 8.02 -10.96 -21.65
CA ALA A 244 9.15 -11.51 -20.89
C ALA A 244 9.34 -10.80 -19.53
N THR A 245 9.12 -9.49 -19.46
CA THR A 245 9.23 -8.70 -18.23
C THR A 245 7.94 -8.66 -17.43
N HIS A 246 6.78 -8.80 -18.08
CA HIS A 246 5.47 -8.79 -17.42
C HIS A 246 5.09 -10.14 -16.80
N LYS A 247 5.41 -11.26 -17.47
CA LYS A 247 5.02 -12.63 -17.06
C LYS A 247 5.34 -12.95 -15.59
N PRO A 248 6.51 -12.61 -15.02
CA PRO A 248 6.85 -12.94 -13.63
C PRO A 248 5.92 -12.30 -12.59
N THR A 249 5.26 -11.19 -12.92
CA THR A 249 4.37 -10.45 -12.02
C THR A 249 2.90 -10.51 -12.47
N CYS A 250 2.58 -11.36 -13.44
CA CYS A 250 1.25 -11.50 -14.03
C CYS A 250 0.46 -12.63 -13.33
N PHE A 251 -0.34 -12.24 -12.34
CA PHE A 251 -1.20 -13.11 -11.54
C PHE A 251 -2.66 -12.76 -11.78
N ALA A 252 -3.56 -13.74 -11.73
CA ALA A 252 -4.99 -13.48 -11.83
C ALA A 252 -5.47 -12.94 -10.47
N PRO A 253 -6.05 -11.72 -10.42
CA PRO A 253 -6.55 -11.16 -9.17
C PRO A 253 -7.86 -11.82 -8.75
N THR A 254 -8.13 -11.83 -7.45
CA THR A 254 -9.39 -12.32 -6.85
C THR A 254 -10.48 -11.25 -6.74
N PHE A 255 -10.30 -10.12 -7.44
CA PHE A 255 -11.18 -8.93 -7.43
C PHE A 255 -11.21 -8.22 -8.81
#